data_AF-A0A9Q9M3J3-F1
#
_entry.id   AF-A0A9Q9M3J3-F1
#
_cell.length_a   1.000
_cell.length_b   1.000
_cell.length_c   1.000
_cell.angle_alpha   90.00
_cell.angle_beta   90.00
_cell.angle_gamma   90.00
#
_symmetry.space_group_name_H-M   'P 1'
#
loop_
_entity.id
_entity.type
_entity.pdbx_description
1 polymer ?
#
loop_
_entity_poly.entity_id
_entity_poly.type
_entity_poly.pdbx_seq_one_letter_code
_entity_poly.pdbx_strand_id
1 'polypeptide(L)'
;MIRAFRNLIERQLAKAQAEGQLQGLAGEGKPLPGRSGEAHVDAGLAAGMRIMAQAGVVPEEFTLKEQLAAARKDYAALTDAAARKAAMARISDLEMRYNMARDARKSFFR
;
A
#
# COMPACT_ATOMS: atom_id res chain seq x y z
N MET A 1 8.52 36.05 14.61
CA MET A 1 7.48 35.26 13.91
C MET A 1 6.11 35.62 14.50
N ILE A 2 5.18 36.07 13.67
CA ILE A 2 4.48 37.36 13.84
C ILE A 2 3.05 37.17 14.38
N ARG A 3 2.63 37.94 15.39
CA ARG A 3 1.29 37.86 16.04
C ARG A 3 0.11 37.79 15.06
N ALA A 4 0.23 38.41 13.89
CA ALA A 4 -0.76 38.34 12.83
C ALA A 4 -1.04 36.90 12.34
N PHE A 5 0.00 36.07 12.19
CA PHE A 5 -0.17 34.66 11.81
C PHE A 5 -0.90 33.87 12.90
N ARG A 6 -0.61 34.13 14.18
CA ARG A 6 -1.34 33.53 15.29
C ARG A 6 -2.83 33.88 15.22
N ASN A 7 -3.15 35.16 15.06
CA ASN A 7 -4.54 35.61 14.97
C ASN A 7 -5.28 35.00 13.75
N LEU A 8 -4.57 34.82 12.63
CA LEU A 8 -5.11 34.13 11.46
C LEU A 8 -5.40 32.65 11.77
N ILE A 9 -4.45 31.94 12.38
CA ILE A 9 -4.61 30.53 12.77
C ILE A 9 -5.79 30.35 13.74
N GLU A 10 -5.89 31.18 14.77
CA GLU A 10 -6.99 31.13 15.74
C GLU A 10 -8.36 31.34 15.09
N ARG A 11 -8.46 32.30 14.15
CA ARG A 11 -9.70 32.52 13.39
C ARG A 11 -10.07 31.31 12.53
N GLN A 12 -9.10 30.67 11.90
CA GLN A 12 -9.34 29.46 11.09
C GLN A 12 -9.77 28.27 11.96
N LEU A 13 -9.15 28.09 13.13
CA LEU A 13 -9.54 27.07 14.10
C LEU A 13 -10.96 27.31 14.61
N ALA A 14 -11.30 28.54 15.01
CA ALA A 14 -12.64 28.90 15.49
C ALA A 14 -13.71 28.66 14.42
N LYS A 15 -13.40 28.99 13.16
CA LYS A 15 -14.28 28.71 12.02
C LYS A 15 -14.51 27.20 11.84
N ALA A 16 -13.43 26.41 11.80
CA ALA A 16 -13.53 24.96 11.64
C ALA A 16 -14.31 24.28 12.79
N GLN A 17 -14.15 24.78 14.02
CA GLN A 17 -14.95 24.35 15.17
C GLN A 17 -16.43 24.68 15.01
N ALA A 18 -16.78 25.91 14.63
CA ALA A 18 -18.16 26.33 14.41
C ALA A 18 -18.85 25.56 13.28
N GLU A 19 -18.08 25.19 12.25
CA GLU A 19 -18.54 24.36 11.13
C GLU A 19 -18.58 22.86 11.46
N GLY A 20 -18.21 22.45 12.68
CA GLY A 20 -18.20 21.06 13.12
C GLY A 20 -17.12 20.20 12.46
N GLN A 21 -16.17 20.79 11.72
CA GLN A 21 -15.13 20.07 10.97
C GLN A 21 -14.14 19.34 11.89
N LEU A 22 -14.12 19.67 13.18
CA LEU A 22 -13.26 19.03 14.18
C LEU A 22 -14.00 17.96 15.02
N GLN A 23 -15.25 17.66 14.70
CA GLN A 23 -16.09 16.67 15.38
C GLN A 23 -16.52 15.56 14.39
N GLY A 24 -16.82 14.37 14.91
CA GLY A 24 -17.15 13.19 14.11
C GLY A 24 -15.98 12.67 13.27
N LEU A 25 -14.73 12.96 13.64
CA LEU A 25 -13.57 12.59 12.83
C LEU A 25 -13.36 11.06 12.83
N ALA A 26 -12.79 10.55 11.74
CA ALA A 26 -12.43 9.14 11.64
C ALA A 26 -11.43 8.76 12.74
N GLY A 27 -11.90 8.00 13.73
CA GLY A 27 -11.09 7.58 14.88
C GLY A 27 -11.24 8.48 16.12
N GLU A 28 -12.17 9.43 16.13
CA GLU A 28 -12.45 10.24 17.32
C GLU A 28 -12.85 9.36 18.51
N GLY A 29 -12.26 9.64 19.68
CA GLY A 29 -12.46 8.88 20.92
C GLY A 29 -11.84 7.48 20.91
N LYS A 30 -11.25 7.02 19.80
CA LYS A 30 -10.60 5.71 19.70
C LYS A 30 -9.12 5.81 20.06
N PRO A 31 -8.51 4.75 20.63
CA PRO A 31 -7.08 4.70 20.82
C PRO A 31 -6.35 4.85 19.48
N LEU A 32 -5.16 5.45 19.53
CA LEU A 32 -4.30 5.53 18.36
C LEU A 32 -4.00 4.11 17.85
N PRO A 33 -4.02 3.89 16.52
CA PRO A 33 -3.72 2.57 15.96
C PRO A 33 -2.30 2.13 16.34
N GLY A 34 -2.16 0.85 16.70
CA GLY A 34 -0.87 0.26 17.02
C GLY A 34 0.02 0.20 15.78
N ARG A 35 1.13 0.96 15.81
CA ARG A 35 2.08 1.08 14.69
C ARG A 35 3.49 0.61 15.07
N SER A 36 3.60 -0.37 15.97
CA SER A 36 4.90 -0.90 16.41
C SER A 36 5.76 -1.42 15.25
N GLY A 37 5.14 -1.93 14.17
CA GLY A 37 5.85 -2.35 12.96
C GLY A 37 6.44 -1.22 12.11
N GLU A 38 6.03 0.03 12.33
CA GLU A 38 6.55 1.22 11.64
C GLU A 38 7.64 1.93 12.47
N ALA A 39 7.94 1.47 13.70
CA ALA A 39 8.80 2.18 14.65
C ALA A 39 10.23 2.43 14.16
N HIS A 40 10.69 1.64 13.19
CA HIS A 40 12.03 1.74 12.60
C HIS A 40 12.02 2.22 11.14
N VAL A 41 10.88 2.68 10.64
CA VAL A 41 10.73 3.20 9.28
C VAL A 41 10.81 4.72 9.33
N ASP A 42 11.44 5.34 8.33
CA ASP A 42 11.41 6.79 8.17
C ASP A 42 9.97 7.32 8.19
N ALA A 43 9.74 8.44 8.89
CA ALA A 43 8.40 8.98 9.13
C ALA A 43 7.71 9.43 7.83
N GLY A 44 8.48 9.97 6.87
CA GLY A 44 7.98 10.36 5.55
C GLY A 44 7.56 9.15 4.74
N LEU A 45 8.40 8.11 4.74
CA LEU A 45 8.09 6.84 4.08
C LEU A 45 6.87 6.14 4.70
N ALA A 46 6.78 6.07 6.03
CA ALA A 46 5.62 5.51 6.72
C ALA A 46 4.33 6.28 6.42
N ALA A 47 4.40 7.62 6.31
CA ALA A 47 3.25 8.43 5.87
C ALA A 47 2.85 8.12 4.41
N GLY A 48 3.81 8.08 3.49
CA GLY A 48 3.55 7.75 2.09
C GLY A 48 2.92 6.38 1.90
N MET A 49 3.44 5.36 2.57
CA MET A 49 2.89 4.00 2.54
C MET A 49 1.45 3.94 3.07
N ARG A 50 1.12 4.71 4.10
CA ARG A 50 -0.24 4.79 4.64
C ARG A 50 -1.21 5.45 3.68
N ILE A 51 -0.80 6.55 3.04
CA ILE A 51 -1.63 7.23 2.03
C ILE A 51 -1.93 6.27 0.87
N MET A 52 -0.92 5.54 0.39
CA MET A 52 -1.10 4.53 -0.66
C MET A 52 -2.03 3.40 -0.22
N ALA A 53 -1.87 2.88 1.00
CA ALA A 53 -2.73 1.82 1.52
C ALA A 53 -4.19 2.28 1.69
N GLN A 54 -4.42 3.52 2.16
CA GLN A 54 -5.76 4.11 2.27
C GLN A 54 -6.41 4.34 0.91
N ALA A 55 -5.62 4.65 -0.12
CA ALA A 55 -6.08 4.75 -1.50
C ALA A 55 -6.31 3.38 -2.18
N GLY A 56 -6.07 2.27 -1.47
CA GLY A 56 -6.24 0.92 -2.02
C GLY A 56 -5.16 0.51 -3.01
N VAL A 57 -4.01 1.19 -3.03
CA VAL A 57 -2.89 0.84 -3.92
C VAL A 57 -2.32 -0.51 -3.46
N VAL A 58 -2.39 -1.49 -4.36
CA VAL A 58 -1.81 -2.81 -4.14
C VAL A 58 -0.47 -2.90 -4.87
N PRO A 59 0.63 -3.21 -4.17
CA PRO A 59 1.92 -3.42 -4.79
C PRO A 59 1.89 -4.52 -5.87
N GLU A 60 2.64 -4.32 -6.95
CA GLU A 60 2.61 -5.17 -8.15
C GLU A 60 2.86 -6.65 -7.82
N GLU A 61 3.72 -6.95 -6.84
CA GLU A 61 4.04 -8.32 -6.46
C GLU A 61 2.82 -9.13 -6.00
N PHE A 62 1.78 -8.50 -5.45
CA PHE A 62 0.57 -9.22 -5.04
C PHE A 62 -0.24 -9.65 -6.27
N THR A 63 -0.41 -8.77 -7.25
CA THR A 63 -1.09 -9.12 -8.51
C THR A 63 -0.35 -10.21 -9.28
N LEU A 64 0.98 -10.15 -9.32
CA LEU A 64 1.81 -11.18 -9.95
C LEU A 64 1.69 -12.51 -9.20
N LYS A 65 1.66 -12.49 -7.86
CA LYS A 65 1.46 -13.69 -7.05
C LYS A 65 0.11 -14.37 -7.32
N GLU A 66 -0.97 -13.59 -7.47
CA GLU A 66 -2.29 -14.12 -7.82
C GLU A 66 -2.29 -14.77 -9.22
N GLN A 67 -1.70 -14.09 -10.22
CA GLN A 67 -1.56 -14.63 -11.58
C GLN A 67 -0.75 -15.93 -11.59
N LEU A 68 0.30 -16.00 -10.76
CA LEU A 68 1.16 -17.17 -10.64
C LEU A 68 0.43 -18.35 -9.97
N ALA A 69 -0.40 -18.08 -8.96
CA ALA A 69 -1.28 -19.08 -8.37
C ALA A 69 -2.31 -19.63 -9.38
N ALA A 70 -2.92 -18.75 -10.17
CA ALA A 70 -3.84 -19.14 -11.24
C ALA A 70 -3.13 -19.99 -12.31
N ALA A 71 -1.97 -19.55 -12.80
CA ALA A 71 -1.21 -20.26 -13.82
C ALA A 71 -0.75 -21.66 -13.34
N ARG A 72 -0.37 -21.80 -12.07
CA ARG A 72 -0.03 -23.11 -11.48
C ARG A 72 -1.24 -24.04 -11.37
N LYS A 73 -2.40 -23.50 -11.03
CA LYS A 73 -3.66 -24.25 -11.00
C LYS A 73 -4.04 -24.74 -12.40
N ASP A 74 -3.94 -23.88 -13.41
CA ASP A 74 -4.24 -24.22 -14.79
C ASP A 74 -3.27 -25.30 -15.30
N TYR A 75 -1.98 -25.18 -15.01
CA TYR A 75 -0.98 -26.18 -15.37
C TYR A 75 -1.31 -27.57 -14.81
N ALA A 76 -1.80 -27.65 -13.57
CA ALA A 76 -2.16 -28.93 -12.95
C ALA A 76 -3.32 -29.64 -13.67
N ALA A 77 -4.20 -28.90 -14.34
CA ALA A 77 -5.32 -29.44 -15.10
C ALA A 77 -4.94 -29.87 -16.54
N LEU A 78 -3.74 -29.52 -17.02
CA LEU A 78 -3.31 -29.82 -18.38
C LEU A 78 -2.72 -31.23 -18.52
N THR A 79 -3.22 -31.96 -19.51
CA THR A 79 -2.77 -33.31 -19.89
C THR A 79 -1.95 -33.31 -21.18
N ASP A 80 -2.21 -32.37 -22.09
CA ASP A 80 -1.48 -32.25 -23.35
C ASP A 80 -0.05 -31.72 -23.14
N ALA A 81 0.93 -32.36 -23.81
CA ALA A 81 2.34 -32.06 -23.64
C ALA A 81 2.74 -30.69 -24.20
N ALA A 82 2.15 -30.27 -25.33
CA ALA A 82 2.44 -28.97 -25.91
C ALA A 82 1.85 -27.83 -25.05
N ALA A 83 0.60 -28.00 -24.60
CA ALA A 83 -0.07 -27.08 -23.68
C ALA A 83 0.67 -26.95 -22.34
N ARG A 84 1.16 -28.07 -21.78
CA ARG A 84 1.98 -28.05 -20.55
C ARG A 84 3.29 -27.29 -20.73
N LYS A 85 3.96 -27.43 -21.87
CA LYS A 85 5.19 -26.68 -22.17
C LYS A 85 4.93 -25.18 -22.24
N ALA A 86 3.84 -24.77 -22.91
CA ALA A 86 3.44 -23.37 -22.99
C ALA A 86 3.06 -22.79 -21.61
N ALA A 87 2.31 -23.54 -20.81
CA ALA A 87 1.95 -23.14 -19.45
C ALA A 87 3.18 -23.01 -18.53
N MET A 88 4.17 -23.90 -18.67
CA MET A 88 5.45 -23.78 -17.96
C MET A 88 6.21 -22.52 -18.32
N ALA A 89 6.30 -22.19 -19.62
CA ALA A 89 6.93 -20.93 -20.06
C ALA A 89 6.24 -19.70 -19.46
N ARG A 90 4.91 -19.69 -19.39
CA ARG A 90 4.14 -18.62 -18.75
C ARG A 90 4.41 -18.52 -17.24
N ILE A 91 4.49 -19.66 -16.54
CA ILE A 91 4.81 -19.67 -15.11
C ILE A 91 6.21 -19.09 -14.89
N SER A 92 7.20 -19.46 -15.69
CA SER A 92 8.56 -18.95 -15.56
C SER A 92 8.66 -17.43 -15.81
N ASP A 93 7.94 -16.89 -16.80
CA ASP A 93 7.87 -15.44 -17.03
C ASP A 93 7.23 -14.70 -15.84
N LEU A 94 6.11 -15.22 -15.31
CA LEU A 94 5.46 -14.64 -14.12
C LEU A 94 6.35 -14.72 -12.88
N GLU A 95 7.07 -15.82 -12.67
CA GLU A 95 8.03 -15.98 -11.59
C GLU A 95 9.18 -14.97 -11.69
N MET A 96 9.72 -14.76 -12.89
CA MET A 96 10.76 -13.76 -13.13
C MET A 96 10.27 -12.36 -12.75
N ARG A 97 9.10 -11.94 -13.26
CA ARG A 97 8.51 -10.63 -12.95
C ARG A 97 8.20 -10.45 -11.47
N TYR A 98 7.66 -11.48 -10.82
CA TYR A 98 7.38 -11.44 -9.39
C TYR A 98 8.65 -11.20 -8.57
N ASN A 99 9.75 -11.88 -8.92
CA ASN A 99 11.02 -11.70 -8.22
C ASN A 99 11.61 -10.30 -8.47
N MET A 100 11.52 -9.79 -9.70
CA MET A 100 11.96 -8.42 -10.01
C MET A 100 11.17 -7.38 -9.21
N ALA A 101 9.84 -7.48 -9.15
CA ALA A 101 8.99 -6.58 -8.37
C ALA A 101 9.34 -6.63 -6.87
N ARG A 102 9.54 -7.84 -6.33
CA ARG A 102 9.94 -8.05 -4.94
C ARG A 102 11.30 -7.46 -4.61
N ASP A 103 12.27 -7.57 -5.51
CA ASP A 103 13.62 -7.04 -5.32
C ASP A 103 13.65 -5.51 -5.48
N ALA A 104 12.89 -4.95 -6.43
CA ALA A 104 12.69 -3.50 -6.54
C ALA A 104 12.10 -2.93 -5.24
N ARG A 105 11.09 -3.60 -4.68
CA ARG A 105 10.52 -3.21 -3.39
C ARG A 105 11.56 -3.27 -2.27
N LYS A 106 12.32 -4.37 -2.15
CA LYS A 106 13.37 -4.48 -1.13
C LYS A 106 14.43 -3.39 -1.28
N SER A 107 14.84 -3.08 -2.51
CA SER A 107 15.84 -2.03 -2.78
C SER A 107 15.33 -0.65 -2.39
N PHE A 108 14.03 -0.40 -2.50
CA PHE A 108 13.42 0.87 -2.10
C PHE A 108 13.42 1.10 -0.58
N PHE A 109 13.45 0.04 0.22
CA PHE A 109 13.48 0.10 1.69
C PHE A 109 14.89 -0.01 2.30
N ARG A 110 15.94 -0.14 1.48
CA ARG A 110 17.34 -0.05 1.94
C ARG A 110 17.83 1.38 1.87
#